data_AF-A0A229TFA4-F1
#
_entry.id   AF-A0A229TFA4-F1
#
_cell.length_a   1.000
_cell.length_b   1.000
_cell.length_c   1.000
_cell.angle_alpha   90.00
_cell.angle_beta   90.00
_cell.angle_gamma   90.00
#
_symmetry.space_group_name_H-M   'P 1'
#
loop_
_entity.id
_entity.type
_entity.pdbx_description
1 polymer ?
#
loop_
_entity_poly.entity_id
_entity_poly.type
_entity_poly.pdbx_seq_one_letter_code
_entity_poly.pdbx_strand_id
1 'polypeptide(L)'
;MADDEIWLDGHGGTVLFLPTAPVLAVATVEVRGQAVTDYTWSRDGVLRRRACWPDELNAIRVVYTHGHDPIPDDVADAVLTEARYVLTVQPGVSAMTVGGESVSYTTPDAEMPLSWTTAVEAHRLNHGDQA
;
A
#
# COMPACT_ATOMS: atom_id res chain seq x y z
N MET A 1 -8.07 -8.19 9.94
CA MET A 1 -6.72 -7.70 9.58
C MET A 1 -5.68 -8.28 10.53
N ALA A 2 -4.40 -8.32 10.14
CA ALA A 2 -3.30 -8.78 10.97
C ALA A 2 -2.48 -7.60 11.46
N ASP A 3 -1.84 -7.75 12.62
CA ASP A 3 -0.87 -6.79 13.12
C ASP A 3 0.46 -7.00 12.40
N ASP A 4 1.12 -5.90 12.04
CA ASP A 4 2.45 -5.92 11.45
C ASP A 4 3.48 -5.37 12.44
N GLU A 5 4.67 -5.98 12.44
CA GLU A 5 5.79 -5.61 13.30
C GLU A 5 6.92 -5.02 12.46
N ILE A 6 7.26 -3.76 12.74
CA ILE A 6 8.31 -3.04 12.02
C ILE A 6 9.33 -2.42 12.95
N TRP A 7 10.52 -2.22 12.40
CA TRP A 7 11.62 -1.52 13.04
C TRP A 7 11.96 -0.24 12.28
N LEU A 8 12.16 0.83 13.03
CA LEU A 8 12.35 2.17 12.50
C LEU A 8 13.58 2.84 13.10
N ASP A 9 14.19 3.66 12.28
CA ASP A 9 15.26 4.56 12.66
C ASP A 9 14.68 5.79 13.34
N GLY A 10 15.33 6.24 14.40
CA GLY A 10 15.01 7.48 15.06
C GLY A 10 15.86 8.62 14.50
N HIS A 11 15.25 9.80 14.38
CA HIS A 11 15.90 11.02 13.85
C HIS A 11 16.02 12.13 14.90
N GLY A 12 15.89 11.81 16.20
CA GLY A 12 15.93 12.79 17.30
C GLY A 12 14.72 13.73 17.40
N GLY A 13 13.79 13.68 16.43
CA GLY A 13 12.57 14.49 16.39
C GLY A 13 11.46 13.97 17.31
N THR A 14 10.31 14.65 17.32
CA THR A 14 9.10 14.22 18.07
C THR A 14 8.09 13.50 17.19
N VAL A 15 8.30 13.50 15.87
CA VAL A 15 7.42 12.92 14.87
C VAL A 15 8.16 11.79 14.16
N LEU A 16 7.44 10.71 13.89
CA LEU A 16 7.91 9.56 13.15
C LEU A 16 6.80 9.08 12.21
N PHE A 17 7.17 8.66 11.01
CA PHE A 17 6.23 8.22 9.98
C PHE A 17 6.27 6.70 9.84
N LEU A 18 5.10 6.09 9.90
CA LEU A 18 4.88 4.69 9.62
C LEU A 18 4.80 4.49 8.10
N PRO A 19 5.38 3.39 7.58
CA PRO A 19 5.49 3.14 6.15
C PRO A 19 4.14 2.81 5.51
N THR A 20 3.13 2.40 6.29
CA THR A 20 1.83 2.00 5.76
C THR A 20 0.69 2.72 6.49
N ALA A 21 -0.25 3.22 5.68
CA ALA A 21 -1.46 3.88 6.08
C ALA A 21 -2.65 3.28 5.27
N PRO A 22 -3.90 3.44 5.73
CA PRO A 22 -4.29 4.04 6.99
C PRO A 22 -3.96 3.15 8.19
N VAL A 23 -3.57 3.77 9.31
CA VAL A 23 -3.39 3.08 10.60
C VAL A 23 -4.75 2.93 11.27
N LEU A 24 -5.08 1.71 11.67
CA LEU A 24 -6.33 1.38 12.34
C LEU A 24 -6.17 1.30 13.86
N ALA A 25 -5.04 0.74 14.31
CA ALA A 25 -4.69 0.64 15.72
C ALA A 25 -3.18 0.53 15.89
N VAL A 26 -2.65 1.04 16.99
CA VAL A 26 -1.25 0.82 17.39
C VAL A 26 -1.28 -0.04 18.65
N ALA A 27 -0.72 -1.24 18.58
CA ALA A 27 -0.72 -2.21 19.67
C ALA A 27 0.40 -1.88 20.68
N THR A 28 1.64 -1.78 20.19
CA THR A 28 2.80 -1.48 21.04
C THR A 28 3.82 -0.63 20.31
N VAL A 29 4.44 0.28 21.05
CA VAL A 29 5.63 1.00 20.61
C VAL A 29 6.71 0.82 21.65
N GLU A 30 7.89 0.42 21.22
CA GLU A 30 9.05 0.26 22.08
C GLU A 30 10.22 1.09 21.57
N VAL A 31 10.95 1.67 22.50
CA VAL A 31 12.17 2.42 22.25
C VAL A 31 13.30 1.72 22.99
N ARG A 32 14.30 1.23 22.26
CA ARG A 32 15.42 0.42 22.81
C ARG A 32 14.93 -0.76 23.65
N GLY A 33 13.88 -1.45 23.16
CA GLY A 33 13.26 -2.60 23.83
C GLY A 33 12.47 -2.26 25.10
N GLN A 34 12.14 -0.98 25.34
CA GLN A 34 11.27 -0.56 26.44
C GLN A 34 9.97 -0.01 25.90
N ALA A 35 8.84 -0.55 26.36
CA ALA A 35 7.52 -0.06 25.99
C ALA A 35 7.33 1.39 26.42
N VAL A 36 6.88 2.21 25.48
CA VAL A 36 6.55 3.62 25.71
C VAL A 36 5.06 3.82 25.50
N THR A 37 4.47 4.76 26.22
CA THR A 37 3.04 5.11 26.10
C THR A 37 2.82 6.61 25.98
N ASP A 38 3.90 7.40 25.96
CA ASP A 38 3.87 8.86 25.88
C ASP A 38 3.76 9.38 24.44
N TYR A 39 2.98 8.67 23.61
CA TYR A 39 2.78 8.97 22.20
C TYR A 39 1.31 9.06 21.83
N THR A 40 1.06 9.69 20.70
CA THR A 40 -0.22 9.80 20.00
C THR A 40 0.00 9.40 18.55
N TRP A 41 -1.06 8.98 17.87
CA TRP A 41 -0.97 8.57 16.47
C TRP A 41 -2.13 9.11 15.64
N SER A 42 -1.91 9.27 14.33
CA SER A 42 -2.92 9.59 13.33
C SER A 42 -3.16 8.40 12.40
N ARG A 43 -4.35 8.34 11.81
CA ARG A 43 -4.66 7.39 10.72
C ARG A 43 -3.72 7.54 9.52
N ASP A 44 -3.11 8.71 9.34
CA ASP A 44 -2.17 8.99 8.24
C ASP A 44 -0.78 8.36 8.43
N GLY A 45 -0.59 7.51 9.44
CA GLY A 45 0.71 6.89 9.72
C GLY A 45 1.65 7.76 10.54
N VAL A 46 1.16 8.81 11.19
CA VAL A 46 2.02 9.72 11.97
C VAL A 46 2.01 9.32 13.44
N LEU A 47 3.18 9.03 14.01
CA LEU A 47 3.41 8.87 15.44
C LEU A 47 4.06 10.13 16.01
N ARG A 48 3.39 10.76 16.99
CA ARG A 48 3.92 11.92 17.70
C ARG A 48 4.12 11.59 19.17
N ARG A 49 5.35 11.73 19.65
CA ARG A 49 5.72 11.51 21.05
C ARG A 49 5.84 12.83 21.79
N ARG A 50 5.53 12.82 23.10
CA ARG A 50 5.71 13.98 23.98
C ARG A 50 7.19 14.26 24.27
N ALA A 51 7.99 13.21 24.37
CA ALA A 51 9.45 13.27 24.34
C ALA A 51 9.98 13.12 22.90
N CYS A 52 11.29 13.33 22.71
CA CYS A 52 11.93 13.00 21.43
C CYS A 52 12.05 11.48 21.25
N TRP A 53 11.99 11.06 20.00
CA TRP A 53 12.51 9.77 19.54
C TRP A 53 14.04 9.75 19.68
N PRO A 54 14.67 8.58 19.86
CA PRO A 54 16.13 8.48 19.83
C PRO A 54 16.68 8.94 18.47
N ASP A 55 17.96 9.28 18.41
CA ASP A 55 18.68 9.54 17.16
C ASP A 55 19.61 8.35 16.89
N GLU A 56 18.99 7.20 16.62
CA GLU A 56 19.66 5.90 16.51
C GLU A 56 18.94 5.03 15.48
N LEU A 57 19.71 4.26 14.72
CA LEU A 57 19.18 3.31 13.76
C LEU A 57 18.57 2.11 14.48
N ASN A 58 17.47 1.58 13.94
CA ASN A 58 16.81 0.36 14.39
C ASN A 58 16.49 0.37 15.90
N ALA A 59 16.17 1.56 16.43
CA ALA A 59 15.98 1.78 17.87
C ALA A 59 14.50 1.74 18.28
N ILE A 60 13.59 1.80 17.32
CA ILE A 60 12.15 1.94 17.55
C ILE A 60 11.44 0.74 16.94
N ARG A 61 10.65 0.04 17.74
CA ARG A 61 9.85 -1.11 17.32
C ARG A 61 8.38 -0.78 17.45
N VAL A 62 7.60 -1.00 16.39
CA VAL A 62 6.17 -0.71 16.37
C VAL A 62 5.40 -1.93 15.92
N VAL A 63 4.36 -2.28 16.66
CA VAL A 63 3.35 -3.26 16.27
C VAL A 63 2.03 -2.53 16.07
N TYR A 64 1.47 -2.61 14.88
CA TYR A 64 0.28 -1.84 14.51
C TYR A 64 -0.57 -2.54 13.45
N THR A 65 -1.87 -2.29 13.47
CA THR A 65 -2.83 -2.75 12.46
C THR A 65 -3.01 -1.63 11.43
N HIS A 66 -2.90 -1.95 10.14
CA HIS A 66 -3.03 -0.96 9.06
C HIS A 66 -3.72 -1.52 7.83
N GLY A 67 -4.04 -0.63 6.89
CA GLY A 67 -4.74 -0.94 5.66
C GLY A 67 -6.25 -0.71 5.78
N HIS A 68 -6.99 -1.15 4.76
CA HIS A 68 -8.41 -0.93 4.68
C HIS A 68 -9.21 -2.17 5.09
N ASP A 69 -10.16 -1.99 5.99
CA ASP A 69 -11.18 -2.98 6.35
C ASP A 69 -12.50 -2.26 6.61
N PRO A 70 -13.47 -2.31 5.66
CA PRO A 70 -13.43 -3.06 4.40
C PRO A 70 -12.49 -2.46 3.34
N ILE A 71 -12.08 -3.27 2.36
CA ILE A 71 -11.32 -2.81 1.19
C ILE A 71 -12.20 -1.86 0.35
N PRO A 72 -11.68 -0.71 -0.13
CA PRO A 72 -12.44 0.21 -0.99
C PRO A 72 -12.89 -0.46 -2.30
N ASP A 73 -14.11 -0.15 -2.73
CA ASP A 73 -14.72 -0.78 -3.92
C ASP A 73 -13.91 -0.52 -5.21
N ASP A 74 -13.33 0.67 -5.35
CA ASP A 74 -12.50 1.05 -6.50
C ASP A 74 -11.21 0.22 -6.60
N VAL A 75 -10.57 -0.07 -5.46
CA VAL A 75 -9.42 -0.97 -5.37
C VAL A 75 -9.83 -2.39 -5.73
N ALA A 76 -10.95 -2.87 -5.18
CA ALA A 76 -11.47 -4.21 -5.48
C ALA A 76 -11.78 -4.37 -6.98
N ASP A 77 -12.45 -3.40 -7.59
CA ASP A 77 -12.80 -3.39 -9.01
C ASP A 77 -11.57 -3.33 -9.92
N ALA A 78 -10.56 -2.52 -9.57
CA ALA A 78 -9.30 -2.44 -10.31
C ALA A 78 -8.59 -3.81 -10.34
N VAL A 79 -8.47 -4.47 -9.18
CA VAL A 79 -7.83 -5.79 -9.07
C VAL A 79 -8.63 -6.86 -9.81
N LEU A 80 -9.96 -6.87 -9.70
CA LEU A 80 -10.81 -7.85 -10.40
C LEU A 80 -10.75 -7.67 -11.92
N THR A 81 -10.67 -6.43 -12.40
CA THR A 81 -10.52 -6.11 -13.83
C THR A 81 -9.21 -6.68 -14.36
N GLU A 82 -8.10 -6.44 -13.66
CA GLU A 82 -6.79 -6.93 -14.07
C GLU A 82 -6.67 -8.46 -13.96
N ALA A 83 -7.21 -9.06 -12.89
CA ALA A 83 -7.24 -10.51 -12.76
C ALA A 83 -8.01 -11.17 -13.91
N ARG A 84 -9.16 -10.59 -14.32
CA ARG A 84 -9.91 -11.05 -15.49
C ARG A 84 -9.11 -10.90 -16.77
N TYR A 85 -8.40 -9.80 -16.93
CA TYR A 85 -7.55 -9.55 -18.08
C TYR A 85 -6.49 -10.65 -18.22
N VAL A 86 -5.67 -10.87 -17.19
CA VAL A 86 -4.62 -11.89 -17.20
C VAL A 86 -5.16 -13.30 -17.45
N LEU A 87 -6.37 -13.61 -16.97
CA LEU A 87 -7.00 -14.93 -17.19
C LEU A 87 -7.55 -15.13 -18.61
N THR A 88 -8.01 -14.06 -19.28
CA THR A 88 -8.69 -14.16 -20.58
C THR A 88 -7.75 -13.95 -21.77
N VAL A 89 -6.65 -13.25 -21.56
CA VAL A 89 -5.65 -12.97 -22.59
C VAL A 89 -4.62 -14.08 -22.60
N GLN A 90 -4.80 -15.07 -23.48
CA GLN A 90 -3.78 -16.10 -23.72
C GLN A 90 -2.79 -15.62 -24.80
N PRO A 91 -1.47 -15.57 -24.50
CA PRO A 91 -0.49 -15.29 -25.54
C PRO A 91 -0.44 -16.47 -26.52
N GLY A 92 -0.64 -16.24 -27.82
CA GLY A 92 -0.38 -17.28 -28.81
C GLY A 92 -0.98 -17.11 -30.21
N VAL A 93 -2.20 -16.57 -30.36
CA VAL A 93 -2.83 -16.44 -31.69
C VAL A 93 -3.53 -15.08 -31.82
N SER A 94 -2.93 -14.17 -32.58
CA SER A 94 -3.51 -12.84 -32.89
C SER A 94 -4.35 -12.84 -34.18
N ALA A 95 -4.19 -13.84 -35.04
CA ALA A 95 -5.02 -14.04 -36.22
C ALA A 95 -5.02 -15.50 -36.66
N MET A 96 -6.17 -15.98 -37.16
CA MET A 96 -6.30 -17.27 -37.81
C MET A 96 -7.01 -17.12 -39.15
N THR A 97 -6.35 -17.55 -40.23
CA THR A 97 -6.92 -17.57 -41.57
C THR A 97 -7.23 -19.01 -41.95
N VAL A 98 -8.49 -19.30 -42.28
CA VAL A 98 -8.94 -20.61 -42.77
C VAL A 98 -9.58 -20.41 -44.13
N GLY A 99 -8.90 -20.83 -45.19
CA GLY A 99 -9.37 -20.61 -46.56
C GLY A 99 -9.39 -19.12 -46.94
N GLY A 100 -10.54 -18.62 -47.40
CA GLY A 100 -10.73 -17.21 -47.76
C GLY A 100 -11.21 -16.31 -46.61
N GLU A 101 -11.44 -16.86 -45.42
CA GLU A 101 -11.91 -16.12 -44.25
C GLU A 101 -10.76 -15.90 -43.26
N SER A 102 -10.62 -14.66 -42.80
CA SER A 102 -9.62 -14.26 -41.81
C SER A 102 -10.30 -13.75 -40.56
N VAL A 103 -9.99 -14.36 -39.42
CA VAL A 103 -10.44 -13.90 -38.10
C VAL A 103 -9.23 -13.33 -37.37
N SER A 104 -9.27 -12.02 -37.13
CA SER A 104 -8.27 -11.34 -36.29
C SER A 104 -8.82 -11.22 -34.87
N TYR A 105 -8.03 -11.65 -33.90
CA TYR A 105 -8.32 -11.45 -32.50
C TYR A 105 -7.61 -10.17 -32.06
N THR A 106 -8.35 -9.22 -31.50
CA THR A 106 -7.75 -8.00 -30.96
C THR A 106 -6.78 -8.41 -29.85
N THR A 107 -5.50 -8.15 -30.06
CA THR A 107 -4.54 -8.14 -28.96
C THR A 107 -4.93 -7.00 -28.05
N PRO A 108 -5.12 -7.25 -26.76
CA PRO A 108 -5.46 -6.17 -25.86
C PRO A 108 -4.33 -5.15 -25.82
N ASP A 109 -4.69 -3.91 -25.53
CA ASP A 109 -3.73 -2.84 -25.35
C ASP A 109 -2.85 -3.16 -24.14
N ALA A 110 -1.54 -2.91 -24.26
CA ALA A 110 -0.60 -3.10 -23.15
C ALA A 110 -0.71 -1.98 -22.10
N GLU A 111 -1.60 -1.02 -22.31
CA GLU A 111 -1.86 0.07 -21.38
C GLU A 111 -2.67 -0.40 -20.18
N MET A 112 -2.20 0.01 -19.01
CA MET A 112 -2.86 -0.28 -17.74
C MET A 112 -4.23 0.41 -17.69
N PRO A 113 -5.30 -0.28 -17.25
CA PRO A 113 -6.65 0.27 -17.31
C PRO A 113 -6.79 1.55 -16.46
N LEU A 114 -7.60 2.50 -16.92
CA LEU A 114 -7.82 3.78 -16.23
C LEU A 114 -8.34 3.62 -14.78
N SER A 115 -9.11 2.56 -14.51
CA SER A 115 -9.58 2.23 -13.17
C SER A 115 -8.43 1.89 -12.22
N TRP A 116 -7.42 1.17 -12.70
CA TRP A 116 -6.21 0.89 -11.94
C TRP A 116 -5.45 2.16 -11.62
N THR A 117 -5.16 2.99 -12.63
CA THR A 117 -4.41 4.24 -12.41
C THR A 117 -5.15 5.16 -11.44
N THR A 118 -6.48 5.27 -11.57
CA THR A 118 -7.30 6.09 -10.68
C THR A 118 -7.29 5.58 -9.25
N ALA A 119 -7.40 4.26 -9.04
CA ALA A 119 -7.34 3.66 -7.71
C ALA A 119 -5.96 3.85 -7.06
N VAL A 120 -4.87 3.66 -7.83
CA VAL A 120 -3.51 3.87 -7.32
C VAL A 120 -3.27 5.32 -6.91
N GLU A 121 -3.71 6.28 -7.71
CA GLU A 121 -3.56 7.70 -7.38
C GLU A 121 -4.40 8.09 -6.16
N ALA A 122 -5.63 7.57 -6.03
CA ALA A 122 -6.51 7.86 -4.90
C ALA A 122 -5.98 7.32 -3.56
N HIS A 123 -5.32 6.15 -3.57
CA HIS A 123 -4.84 5.46 -2.37
C HIS A 123 -3.32 5.47 -2.22
N ARG A 124 -2.63 6.41 -2.89
CA ARG A 124 -1.17 6.53 -2.84
C ARG A 124 -0.71 6.87 -1.42
N LEU A 125 0.22 6.08 -0.89
CA LEU A 125 0.82 6.32 0.43
C LEU A 125 1.70 7.59 0.42
N ASN A 126 1.83 8.22 1.59
CA ASN A 126 2.72 9.36 1.86
C ASN A 126 2.47 10.59 0.98
N HIS A 127 1.24 11.09 0.94
CA HIS A 127 0.93 12.37 0.32
C HIS A 127 1.73 13.55 0.94
N GLY A 128 2.22 13.38 2.18
CA GLY A 128 2.93 14.40 2.98
C GLY A 128 4.44 14.53 2.76
N ASP A 129 5.11 13.60 2.06
CA ASP A 129 6.55 13.70 1.72
C ASP A 129 6.81 14.63 0.51
N GLN A 130 5.77 15.29 -0.03
CA GLN A 130 5.83 16.17 -1.19
C GLN A 130 5.72 17.67 -0.86
N ALA A 131 5.91 18.06 0.40
CA ALA A 131 5.92 19.46 0.84
C ALA A 131 7.33 19.97 1.17
#